data_AF-A0A3N5JN52-F1
#
_entry.id   AF-A0A3N5JN52-F1
#
_cell.length_a   1.000
_cell.length_b   1.000
_cell.length_c   1.000
_cell.angle_alpha   90.00
_cell.angle_beta   90.00
_cell.angle_gamma   90.00
#
_symmetry.space_group_name_H-M   'P 1'
#
loop_
_entity.id
_entity.type
_entity.pdbx_description
1 polymer ?
#
loop_
_entity_poly.entity_id
_entity_poly.type
_entity_poly.pdbx_seq_one_letter_code
_entity_poly.pdbx_strand_id
1 'polypeptide(L)' 'MRATGICPKCSSKEIVVIPIGRGANNWIKVDLFALIKLTRYICASCGYMEQYVEGEKSFSKLRRKIENV' A
#
# COMPACT_ATOMS: atom_id res chain seq x y z
N MET A 1 6.56 -4.62 8.24
CA MET A 1 7.69 -4.37 7.31
C MET A 1 8.06 -2.89 7.22
N ARG A 2 7.14 -1.95 6.99
CA ARG A 2 7.50 -0.51 6.87
C ARG A 2 8.24 0.06 8.10
N ALA A 3 7.77 -0.27 9.31
CA ALA A 3 8.34 0.27 10.54
C ALA A 3 9.58 -0.50 11.02
N THR A 4 9.60 -1.82 10.83
CA THR A 4 10.58 -2.71 11.47
C THR A 4 11.61 -3.31 10.50
N GLY A 5 11.37 -3.24 9.19
CA GLY A 5 12.14 -3.98 8.19
C GLY A 5 11.96 -5.51 8.25
N ILE A 6 11.03 -6.02 9.09
CA ILE A 6 10.82 -7.45 9.34
C ILE A 6 9.39 -7.84 8.95
N CYS A 7 9.23 -9.02 8.35
CA CYS A 7 7.92 -9.60 8.05
C CYS A 7 7.21 -10.03 9.35
N PRO A 8 6.02 -9.49 9.66
CA PRO A 8 5.31 -9.85 10.90
C PRO A 8 4.72 -11.27 10.88
N LYS A 9 4.63 -11.90 9.70
CA LYS A 9 4.08 -13.26 9.54
C LYS A 9 5.12 -14.35 9.75
N CYS A 10 6.36 -14.17 9.26
CA CYS A 10 7.39 -15.21 9.27
C CYS A 10 8.76 -14.75 9.81
N SER A 11 8.88 -13.52 10.28
CA SER A 11 10.12 -12.92 10.82
C SER A 11 11.27 -12.78 9.82
N SER A 12 11.07 -13.07 8.54
CA SER A 12 12.08 -12.86 7.49
C SER A 12 12.40 -11.36 7.29
N LYS A 13 13.63 -11.09 6.85
CA LYS A 13 14.14 -9.76 6.43
C LYS A 13 14.20 -9.59 4.91
N GLU A 14 13.81 -10.61 4.13
CA GLU A 14 13.78 -10.54 2.66
C GLU A 14 12.56 -9.74 2.21
N ILE A 15 12.70 -8.42 2.19
CA ILE A 15 11.60 -7.49 1.90
C ILE A 15 11.87 -6.75 0.59
N VAL A 16 10.91 -6.82 -0.34
CA VAL A 16 10.87 -6.04 -1.57
C VAL A 16 9.93 -4.85 -1.37
N VAL A 17 10.38 -3.65 -1.76
CA VAL A 17 9.58 -2.42 -1.68
C VAL A 17 9.25 -1.93 -3.09
N ILE A 18 7.96 -1.78 -3.37
CA ILE A 18 7.46 -1.12 -4.58
C ILE A 18 7.02 0.30 -4.19
N PRO A 19 7.79 1.33 -4.58
CA PRO A 19 7.49 2.70 -4.18
C PRO A 19 6.24 3.23 -4.89
N ILE A 20 5.71 4.32 -4.34
CA ILE A 20 4.52 4.99 -4.85
C ILE A 20 4.61 5.25 -6.36
N GLY A 21 3.57 4.80 -7.09
CA GLY A 21 3.46 5.04 -8.53
C GLY A 21 4.44 4.27 -9.41
N ARG A 22 5.22 3.31 -8.87
CA ARG A 22 5.93 2.31 -9.68
C ARG A 22 5.12 1.02 -9.83
N GLY A 23 5.20 0.43 -11.02
CA GLY A 23 4.55 -0.83 -11.39
C GLY A 23 3.11 -0.66 -11.86
N ALA A 24 2.68 -1.54 -12.77
CA ALA A 24 1.27 -1.64 -13.16
C ALA A 24 0.43 -2.02 -11.93
N ASN A 25 -0.73 -1.36 -11.75
CA ASN A 25 -1.71 -1.67 -10.70
C ASN A 25 -1.26 -1.48 -9.24
N ASN A 26 -0.27 -0.61 -8.97
CA ASN A 26 0.08 -0.21 -7.61
C ASN A 26 -0.76 1.00 -7.12
N TRP A 27 -2.08 0.83 -7.18
CA TRP A 27 -3.06 1.84 -6.80
C TRP A 27 -4.39 1.20 -6.38
N ILE A 28 -5.21 1.94 -5.63
CA ILE A 28 -6.62 1.64 -5.41
C ILE A 28 -7.50 2.64 -6.16
N LYS A 29 -8.57 2.17 -6.77
CA LYS A 29 -9.61 3.04 -7.35
C LYS A 29 -10.61 3.38 -6.28
N VAL A 30 -10.74 4.67 -5.98
CA VAL A 30 -11.68 5.16 -4.96
C VAL A 30 -12.91 5.82 -5.60
N ASP A 31 -12.82 6.26 -6.84
CA ASP A 31 -13.91 6.86 -7.60
C ASP A 31 -13.73 6.59 -9.11
N LEU A 32 -14.71 6.96 -9.94
CA LEU A 32 -14.65 6.82 -11.39
C LEU A 32 -13.42 7.52 -11.99
N PHE A 33 -13.08 8.70 -11.45
CA PHE A 33 -11.96 9.54 -11.89
C PHE A 33 -10.81 9.66 -10.87
N ALA A 34 -10.85 8.89 -9.78
CA ALA A 34 -9.86 9.02 -8.71
C ALA A 34 -9.17 7.69 -8.38
N LEU A 35 -7.84 7.71 -8.56
CA LEU A 35 -6.93 6.66 -8.12
C LEU A 35 -6.07 7.19 -6.96
N ILE A 36 -5.78 6.31 -5.99
CA ILE A 36 -4.80 6.54 -4.93
C ILE A 36 -3.64 5.59 -5.16
N LYS A 37 -2.44 6.15 -5.35
CA LYS A 37 -1.20 5.38 -5.48
C LYS A 37 -0.76 4.87 -4.10
N LEU A 38 -0.12 3.71 -4.07
CA LEU A 38 0.28 3.04 -2.82
C LEU A 38 1.78 2.79 -2.79
N THR A 39 2.35 2.74 -1.59
CA THR A 39 3.63 2.08 -1.35
C THR A 39 3.34 0.65 -0.88
N ARG A 40 3.98 -0.36 -1.49
CA ARG A 40 3.75 -1.78 -1.18
C ARG A 40 5.05 -2.42 -0.69
N TYR A 41 4.98 -3.09 0.44
CA TYR A 41 6.04 -3.94 0.99
C TYR A 41 5.63 -5.39 0.81
N ILE A 42 6.53 -6.23 0.29
CA ILE A 42 6.28 -7.65 0.00
C ILE A 42 7.39 -8.47 0.65
N CYS A 43 7.03 -9.47 1.47
CA CYS A 43 7.98 -10.45 1.96
C CYS A 43 8.24 -11.50 0.89
N ALA A 44 9.48 -11.57 0.40
CA ALA A 44 9.88 -12.51 -0.65
C ALA A 44 9.89 -13.98 -0.15
N SER A 45 9.99 -14.22 1.16
CA SER A 45 10.03 -15.57 1.70
C SER A 45 8.64 -16.20 1.90
N CYS A 46 7.60 -15.42 2.21
CA CYS A 46 6.29 -15.96 2.58
C CYS A 46 5.08 -15.31 1.89
N GLY A 47 5.31 -14.32 1.02
CA GLY A 47 4.29 -13.63 0.24
C GLY A 47 3.40 -12.66 1.03
N TYR A 48 3.64 -12.45 2.33
CA TYR A 48 2.90 -11.45 3.11
C TYR A 48 3.16 -10.03 2.57
N MET A 49 2.11 -9.20 2.52
CA MET A 49 2.18 -7.86 1.98
C MET A 49 1.56 -6.82 2.92
N GLU A 50 2.18 -5.64 2.96
CA GLU A 50 1.63 -4.43 3.58
C GLU A 50 1.51 -3.36 2.50
N GLN A 51 0.41 -2.59 2.51
CA GLN A 51 0.18 -1.49 1.57
C GLN A 51 -0.15 -0.22 2.35
N TYR A 52 0.44 0.89 1.91
CA TYR A 52 0.30 2.18 2.57
C TYR A 52 -0.17 3.24 1.58
N VAL A 53 -1.23 3.95 1.97
CA VAL A 53 -1.62 5.23 1.35
C VAL A 53 -0.76 6.33 1.96
N GLU A 54 -0.27 7.24 1.12
CA GLU A 54 0.58 8.35 1.55
C GLU A 54 0.03 9.70 1.04
N GLY A 55 0.13 10.72 1.89
CA GLY A 55 -0.23 12.11 1.60
C GLY A 55 -1.67 12.50 1.94
N GLU A 56 -1.83 13.71 2.48
CA GLU A 56 -3.12 14.25 2.94
C GLU A 56 -4.23 14.20 1.88
N LYS A 57 -3.91 14.58 0.63
CA LYS A 57 -4.88 14.52 -0.48
C LYS A 57 -5.41 13.11 -0.74
N SER A 58 -4.58 12.09 -0.55
CA SER A 58 -4.98 10.69 -0.68
C SER A 58 -5.89 10.27 0.47
N PHE A 59 -5.57 10.68 1.70
CA PHE A 59 -6.41 10.41 2.87
C PHE A 59 -7.79 11.08 2.77
N SER A 60 -7.87 12.32 2.30
CA SER A 60 -9.15 13.00 2.05
C SER A 60 -10.02 12.23 1.05
N LYS A 61 -9.43 11.73 -0.04
CA LYS A 61 -10.14 10.91 -1.04
C LYS A 61 -10.61 9.58 -0.46
N LEU A 62 -9.80 8.94 0.39
CA LEU A 62 -10.13 7.68 1.04
C LEU A 62 -11.30 7.84 2.02
N ARG A 63 -11.25 8.86 2.89
CA ARG A 63 -12.33 9.16 3.85
C ARG A 63 -13.66 9.39 3.15
N ARG A 64 -13.66 10.20 2.08
CA ARG A 64 -14.86 10.43 1.27
C ARG A 64 -15.45 9.14 0.71
N LYS A 65 -14.65 8.13 0.36
CA LYS A 65 -15.19 6.85 -0.14
C LYS A 65 -15.89 6.05 0.97
N ILE A 66 -15.37 6.06 2.19
CA ILE A 66 -15.95 5.32 3.33
C ILE A 66 -17.32 5.87 3.71
N GLU A 67 -17.54 7.18 3.60
CA GLU A 67 -18.84 7.82 3.87
C GLU A 67 -19.94 7.48 2.84
N ASN A 68 -19.57 6.88 1.70
CA ASN A 68 -20.47 6.56 0.59
C ASN A 68 -20.69 5.03 0.41
N VAL A 69 -20.39 4.23 1.45
CA VAL A 69 -20.61 2.77 1.51
C VAL A 69 -21.49 2.47 2.72
#